data_AF-A0A7X8YDS1-F1
#
_entry.id   AF-A0A7X8YDS1-F1
#
_cell.length_a   1.000
_cell.length_b   1.000
_cell.length_c   1.000
_cell.angle_alpha   90.00
_cell.angle_beta   90.00
_cell.angle_gamma   90.00
#
_symmetry.space_group_name_H-M   'P 1'
#
loop_
_entity.id
_entity.type
_entity.pdbx_description
1 polymer ?
#
loop_
_entity_poly.entity_id
_entity_poly.type
_entity_poly.pdbx_seq_one_letter_code
_entity_poly.pdbx_strand_id
1 'polypeptide(L)'
;MPKVVYTEEFRRTAVELVAGGMSQKQVCADMGCSKSALQSWVRAAKLEEHGIEPAKDAEESREQAKMLRRIRELEQENKVLREAAAYLSQANLKLGGASPKVPARPRSRRFRNPCGGDVPGAEDRPPALLPVAGQPHHRCRMGPGPPAQCPDRCSP
;
A
#
# COMPACT_ATOMS: atom_id res chain seq x y z
N MET A 1 13.89 -22.01 -39.36
CA MET A 1 12.94 -20.97 -39.82
C MET A 1 13.38 -19.63 -39.26
N PRO A 2 13.38 -18.55 -40.05
CA PRO A 2 13.77 -17.22 -39.58
C PRO A 2 12.80 -16.72 -38.50
N LYS A 3 13.34 -16.16 -37.43
CA LYS A 3 12.55 -15.58 -36.34
C LYS A 3 12.07 -14.21 -36.78
N VAL A 4 10.75 -14.04 -36.93
CA VAL A 4 10.16 -12.72 -37.18
C VAL A 4 10.35 -11.87 -35.93
N VAL A 5 11.08 -10.76 -36.07
CA VAL A 5 11.30 -9.79 -34.99
C VAL A 5 10.41 -8.58 -35.27
N TYR A 6 9.46 -8.33 -34.38
CA TYR A 6 8.63 -7.14 -34.42
C TYR A 6 9.37 -5.95 -33.78
N THR A 7 9.28 -4.76 -34.38
CA THR A 7 9.81 -3.51 -33.83
C THR A 7 9.04 -3.11 -32.56
N GLU A 8 9.66 -2.32 -31.69
CA GLU A 8 9.03 -1.92 -30.43
C GLU A 8 7.83 -0.99 -30.65
N GLU A 9 7.96 -0.03 -31.58
CA GLU A 9 6.86 0.87 -31.98
C GLU A 9 5.61 0.11 -32.45
N PHE A 10 5.82 -0.98 -33.18
CA PHE A 10 4.72 -1.84 -33.63
C PHE A 10 4.01 -2.52 -32.46
N ARG A 11 4.78 -3.05 -31.49
CA ARG A 11 4.21 -3.69 -30.28
C ARG A 11 3.45 -2.69 -29.43
N ARG A 12 4.00 -1.49 -29.28
CA ARG A 12 3.37 -0.42 -28.51
C ARG A 12 2.04 -0.02 -29.14
N THR A 13 2.02 0.22 -30.46
CA THR A 13 0.79 0.54 -31.20
C THR A 13 -0.25 -0.56 -31.05
N ALA A 14 0.18 -1.82 -31.15
CA ALA A 14 -0.67 -2.98 -30.97
C ALA A 14 -1.33 -3.04 -29.57
N VAL A 15 -0.55 -2.76 -28.53
CA VAL A 15 -1.04 -2.74 -27.15
C VAL A 15 -1.98 -1.55 -26.92
N GLU A 16 -1.66 -0.37 -27.45
CA GLU A 16 -2.49 0.83 -27.34
C GLU A 16 -3.88 0.64 -27.96
N LEU A 17 -3.98 -0.04 -29.12
CA LEU A 17 -5.27 -0.38 -29.73
C LEU A 17 -6.12 -1.29 -28.84
N VAL A 18 -5.48 -2.27 -28.18
CA VAL A 18 -6.16 -3.16 -27.24
C VAL A 18 -6.58 -2.41 -25.98
N ALA A 19 -5.74 -1.50 -25.48
CA ALA A 19 -6.07 -0.64 -24.34
C ALA A 19 -7.23 0.32 -24.66
N GLY A 20 -7.33 0.78 -25.92
CA GLY A 20 -8.46 1.55 -26.44
C GLY A 20 -9.78 0.78 -26.60
N GLY A 21 -9.81 -0.51 -26.26
CA GLY A 21 -11.03 -1.33 -26.22
C GLY A 21 -11.24 -2.24 -27.43
N MET A 22 -10.32 -2.28 -28.39
CA MET A 22 -10.42 -3.22 -29.51
C MET A 22 -10.18 -4.66 -29.07
N SER A 23 -10.89 -5.61 -29.70
CA SER A 23 -10.69 -7.02 -29.41
C SER A 23 -9.33 -7.50 -29.94
N GLN A 24 -8.63 -8.34 -29.18
CA GLN A 24 -7.34 -8.91 -29.62
C GLN A 24 -7.46 -9.65 -30.97
N LYS A 25 -8.61 -10.28 -31.25
CA LYS A 25 -8.84 -11.02 -32.51
C LYS A 25 -8.84 -10.07 -33.71
N GLN A 26 -9.51 -8.93 -33.58
CA GLN A 26 -9.55 -7.90 -34.61
C GLN A 26 -8.17 -7.29 -34.83
N VAL A 27 -7.51 -6.88 -33.74
CA VAL A 27 -6.16 -6.30 -33.78
C VAL A 27 -5.14 -7.25 -34.44
N CYS A 28 -5.21 -8.56 -34.16
CA CYS A 28 -4.37 -9.55 -34.84
C CYS A 28 -4.64 -9.65 -36.35
N ALA A 29 -5.91 -9.56 -36.76
CA ALA A 29 -6.31 -9.62 -38.17
C ALA A 29 -5.84 -8.36 -38.92
N ASP A 30 -6.03 -7.19 -38.31
CA ASP A 30 -5.72 -5.90 -38.93
C ASP A 30 -4.21 -5.66 -39.05
N MET A 31 -3.42 -6.08 -38.05
CA MET A 31 -1.96 -5.87 -38.04
C MET A 31 -1.15 -7.09 -38.50
N GLY A 32 -1.79 -8.23 -38.74
CA GLY A 32 -1.11 -9.45 -39.18
C GLY A 32 -0.15 -10.06 -38.14
N CYS A 33 -0.42 -9.91 -36.85
CA CYS A 33 0.39 -10.50 -35.78
C CYS A 33 -0.26 -11.75 -35.17
N SER A 34 0.55 -12.61 -34.55
CA SER A 34 0.02 -13.81 -33.91
C SER A 34 -0.66 -13.48 -32.57
N LYS A 35 -1.77 -14.18 -32.29
CA LYS A 35 -2.53 -14.00 -31.04
C LYS A 35 -1.67 -14.22 -29.79
N SER A 36 -0.75 -15.19 -29.83
CA SER A 36 0.15 -15.47 -28.71
C SER A 36 1.15 -14.34 -28.45
N ALA A 37 1.69 -13.73 -29.51
CA ALA A 37 2.59 -12.58 -29.38
C ALA A 37 1.85 -11.37 -28.77
N LEU A 38 0.67 -11.03 -29.30
CA LEU A 38 -0.14 -9.92 -28.77
C LEU A 38 -0.52 -10.16 -27.31
N GLN A 39 -0.88 -11.39 -26.93
CA GLN A 39 -1.18 -11.73 -25.54
C GLN A 39 0.03 -11.53 -24.61
N SER A 40 1.22 -11.86 -25.07
CA SER A 40 2.46 -11.64 -24.31
C SER A 40 2.71 -10.14 -24.09
N TRP A 41 2.59 -9.32 -25.14
CA TRP A 41 2.80 -7.88 -25.06
C TRP A 41 1.78 -7.19 -24.16
N VAL A 42 0.50 -7.55 -24.26
CA VAL A 42 -0.55 -7.00 -23.39
C VAL A 42 -0.32 -7.40 -21.93
N ARG A 43 0.23 -8.59 -21.66
CA ARG A 43 0.61 -8.97 -20.29
C ARG A 43 1.78 -8.13 -19.81
N ALA A 44 2.85 -8.02 -20.59
CA ALA A 44 4.03 -7.22 -20.24
C ALA A 44 3.65 -5.77 -19.94
N ALA A 45 2.82 -5.13 -20.77
CA ALA A 45 2.36 -3.77 -20.55
C ALA A 45 1.57 -3.59 -19.24
N LYS A 46 0.76 -4.58 -18.85
CA LYS A 46 0.07 -4.56 -17.54
C LYS A 46 1.04 -4.69 -16.37
N LEU A 47 2.11 -5.47 -16.53
CA LEU A 47 3.13 -5.58 -15.49
C LEU A 47 3.91 -4.27 -15.36
N GLU A 48 4.26 -3.62 -16.47
CA GLU A 48 4.92 -2.32 -16.49
C GLU A 48 4.07 -1.22 -15.83
N GLU A 49 2.75 -1.23 -16.01
CA GLU A 49 1.82 -0.31 -15.31
C GLU A 49 1.95 -0.42 -13.78
N HIS A 50 2.25 -1.62 -13.28
CA HIS A 50 2.49 -1.87 -11.86
C HIS A 50 3.99 -1.79 -11.46
N GLY A 51 4.87 -1.40 -12.38
CA GLY A 51 6.33 -1.34 -12.15
C GLY A 51 6.99 -2.71 -11.94
N ILE A 52 6.38 -3.78 -12.47
CA ILE A 52 6.86 -5.16 -12.33
C ILE A 52 7.57 -5.56 -13.64
N GLU A 53 8.81 -6.04 -13.52
CA GLU A 53 9.53 -6.64 -14.66
C GLU A 53 8.90 -8.01 -15.02
N PRO A 54 8.68 -8.31 -16.31
CA PRO A 54 8.14 -9.61 -16.71
C PRO A 54 9.08 -10.75 -16.34
N ALA A 55 8.54 -11.77 -15.67
CA ALA A 55 9.30 -12.94 -15.28
C ALA A 55 9.86 -13.70 -16.49
N LYS A 56 11.06 -14.26 -16.31
CA LYS A 56 11.71 -15.12 -17.31
C LYS A 56 11.25 -16.57 -17.16
N ASP A 57 10.93 -16.98 -15.93
CA ASP A 57 10.49 -18.33 -15.60
C ASP A 57 8.96 -18.47 -15.58
N ALA A 58 8.50 -19.69 -15.91
CA ALA A 58 7.07 -19.99 -15.99
C ALA A 58 6.39 -19.97 -14.60
N GLU A 59 7.08 -20.40 -13.55
CA GLU A 59 6.56 -20.36 -12.17
C GLU A 59 6.45 -18.93 -11.65
N GLU A 60 7.50 -18.13 -11.83
CA GLU A 60 7.49 -16.70 -11.51
C GLU A 60 6.37 -15.96 -12.26
N SER A 61 6.13 -16.28 -13.54
CA SER A 61 5.03 -15.69 -14.31
C SER A 61 3.65 -16.05 -13.74
N ARG A 62 3.48 -17.28 -13.23
CA ARG A 62 2.24 -17.70 -12.55
C ARG A 62 2.05 -16.95 -11.24
N GLU A 63 3.12 -16.73 -10.49
CA GLU A 63 3.10 -15.95 -9.26
C GLU A 63 2.77 -14.48 -9.52
N GLN A 64 3.39 -13.86 -10.53
CA GLN A 64 3.05 -12.50 -10.99
C GLN A 64 1.56 -12.40 -11.35
N ALA A 65 1.02 -13.38 -12.08
CA ALA A 65 -0.41 -13.39 -12.40
C ALA A 65 -1.31 -13.49 -11.16
N LYS A 66 -0.90 -14.26 -10.12
CA LYS A 66 -1.63 -14.33 -8.85
C LYS A 66 -1.56 -13.01 -8.08
N MET A 67 -0.37 -12.39 -8.02
CA MET A 67 -0.17 -11.09 -7.36
C MET A 67 -1.02 -10.00 -8.00
N LEU A 68 -1.04 -9.91 -9.33
CA LEU A 68 -1.86 -8.93 -10.06
C LEU A 68 -3.36 -9.11 -9.82
N ARG A 69 -3.85 -10.36 -9.71
CA ARG A 69 -5.25 -10.62 -9.35
C ARG A 69 -5.58 -10.07 -7.96
N ARG A 70 -4.67 -10.28 -7.00
CA ARG A 70 -4.86 -9.78 -5.63
C ARG A 70 -4.81 -8.26 -5.57
N ILE A 71 -3.91 -7.62 -6.31
CA ILE A 71 -3.85 -6.15 -6.41
C ILE A 71 -5.18 -5.61 -6.93
N ARG A 72 -5.70 -6.16 -8.03
CA ARG A 72 -6.99 -5.73 -8.61
C ARG A 72 -8.16 -5.87 -7.63
N GLU A 73 -8.21 -6.97 -6.89
CA GLU A 73 -9.23 -7.21 -5.86
C GLU A 73 -9.14 -6.15 -4.75
N LEU A 74 -7.93 -5.91 -4.23
CA LEU A 74 -7.67 -4.90 -3.20
C LEU A 74 -7.98 -3.49 -3.67
N GLU A 75 -7.69 -3.14 -4.91
CA GLU A 75 -8.02 -1.84 -5.50
C GLU A 75 -9.53 -1.65 -5.61
N GLN A 76 -10.27 -2.70 -5.98
CA GLN A 76 -11.72 -2.68 -6.03
C GLN A 76 -12.32 -2.52 -4.63
N GLU A 77 -11.84 -3.28 -3.64
CA GLU A 77 -12.23 -3.14 -2.24
C GLU A 77 -11.97 -1.71 -1.73
N ASN A 78 -10.78 -1.17 -2.00
CA ASN A 78 -10.42 0.20 -1.63
C ASN A 78 -11.32 1.23 -2.29
N LYS A 79 -11.68 1.05 -3.55
CA LYS A 79 -12.62 1.95 -4.25
C LYS A 79 -13.97 1.97 -3.52
N VAL A 80 -14.53 0.81 -3.20
CA VAL A 80 -15.80 0.70 -2.47
C VAL A 80 -15.69 1.35 -1.09
N LEU A 81 -14.61 1.11 -0.36
CA LEU A 81 -14.38 1.72 0.95
C LEU A 81 -14.29 3.25 0.87
N ARG A 82 -13.59 3.79 -0.13
CA ARG A 82 -13.48 5.24 -0.36
C ARG A 82 -14.82 5.85 -0.72
N GLU A 83 -15.61 5.20 -1.55
CA GLU A 83 -16.97 5.63 -1.90
C GLU A 83 -17.91 5.62 -0.68
N ALA A 84 -17.85 4.56 0.15
CA ALA A 84 -18.62 4.48 1.39
C ALA A 84 -18.24 5.59 2.39
N ALA A 85 -16.95 5.87 2.55
CA ALA A 85 -16.46 6.96 3.40
C ALA A 85 -16.91 8.34 2.89
N ALA A 86 -16.89 8.56 1.57
CA ALA A 86 -17.39 9.78 0.94
C ALA A 86 -18.90 9.95 1.14
N TYR A 87 -19.67 8.86 1.06
CA TYR A 87 -21.11 8.90 1.32
C TYR A 87 -21.42 9.23 2.79
N LEU A 88 -20.72 8.59 3.73
CA LEU A 88 -20.90 8.82 5.17
C LEU A 88 -20.53 10.26 5.56
N SER A 89 -19.43 10.80 5.03
CA SER A 89 -19.03 12.18 5.33
C SER A 89 -20.05 13.19 4.79
N GLN A 90 -20.61 12.97 3.60
CA GLN A 90 -21.70 13.78 3.06
C GLN A 90 -22.99 13.68 3.89
N ALA A 91 -23.34 12.49 4.39
CA ALA A 91 -24.49 12.31 5.27
C ALA A 91 -24.32 13.09 6.59
N ASN A 92 -23.12 13.07 7.16
CA ASN A 92 -22.78 13.82 8.37
C ASN A 92 -22.81 15.35 8.16
N LEU A 93 -22.54 15.83 6.94
CA LEU A 93 -22.66 17.25 6.59
C LEU A 93 -24.12 17.67 6.35
N LYS A 94 -24.94 16.79 5.73
CA LYS A 94 -26.35 17.08 5.42
C LYS A 94 -27.27 17.02 6.64
N LEU A 95 -26.91 16.25 7.66
CA LEU A 95 -27.69 16.13 8.90
C LEU A 95 -27.40 17.24 9.93
N GLY A 96 -26.64 18.28 9.57
CA GLY A 96 -26.27 19.36 10.46
C GLY A 96 -25.30 18.86 11.53
N GLY A 97 -24.00 19.09 11.32
CA GLY A 97 -22.94 18.68 12.23
C GLY A 97 -23.03 19.34 13.61
N ALA A 98 -23.94 18.85 14.45
CA ALA A 98 -23.86 19.00 15.90
C ALA A 98 -22.95 17.88 16.41
N SER A 99 -21.64 18.08 16.30
CA SER A 99 -20.70 17.36 17.17
C SER A 99 -21.20 17.52 18.61
N PRO A 100 -21.44 16.44 19.38
CA PRO A 100 -21.72 16.57 20.80
C PRO A 100 -20.67 17.48 21.40
N LYS A 101 -21.08 18.58 22.01
CA LYS A 101 -20.18 19.53 22.66
C LYS A 101 -19.60 18.81 23.87
N VAL A 102 -18.55 18.02 23.65
CA VAL A 102 -17.85 17.32 24.72
C VAL A 102 -17.33 18.43 25.63
N PRO A 103 -17.80 18.54 26.88
CA PRO A 103 -17.30 19.57 27.77
C PRO A 103 -15.79 19.37 27.87
N ALA A 104 -15.04 20.46 27.74
CA ALA A 104 -13.60 20.42 27.92
C ALA A 104 -13.34 19.74 29.27
N ARG A 105 -12.73 18.54 29.23
CA ARG A 105 -12.26 17.89 30.46
C ARG A 105 -11.39 18.92 31.17
N PRO A 106 -11.62 19.21 32.46
CA PRO A 106 -10.76 20.11 33.18
C PRO A 106 -9.33 19.60 32.98
N ARG A 107 -8.45 20.47 32.47
CA ARG A 107 -7.02 20.16 32.38
C ARG A 107 -6.60 19.87 33.81
N SER A 108 -6.51 18.60 34.19
CA SER A 108 -5.86 18.21 35.42
C SER A 108 -4.51 18.91 35.38
N ARG A 109 -4.24 19.71 36.42
CA ARG A 109 -2.99 20.45 36.55
C ARG A 109 -1.88 19.48 36.19
N ARG A 110 -1.16 19.78 35.12
CA ARG A 110 -0.01 18.99 34.68
C ARG A 110 0.89 18.90 35.91
N PHE A 111 0.98 17.72 36.53
CA PHE A 111 1.92 17.50 37.61
C PHE A 111 3.28 17.70 36.97
N ARG A 112 3.90 18.85 37.24
CA ARG A 112 5.19 19.20 36.66
C ARG A 112 6.18 18.30 37.38
N ASN A 113 6.59 17.21 36.75
CA ASN A 113 7.61 16.34 37.31
C ASN A 113 8.90 17.17 37.38
N PRO A 114 9.49 17.39 38.57
CA PRO A 114 10.66 18.28 38.72
C PRO A 114 11.95 17.68 38.14
N CYS A 115 11.89 16.45 37.61
CA CYS A 115 13.02 15.71 37.08
C CYS A 115 12.98 15.59 35.54
N GLY A 116 12.45 16.61 34.84
CA GLY A 116 12.43 16.63 33.38
C GLY A 116 13.75 17.19 32.84
N GLY A 117 14.70 16.33 32.51
CA GLY A 117 15.81 16.70 31.64
C GLY A 117 15.31 17.18 30.28
N ASP A 118 16.05 18.09 29.64
CA ASP A 118 15.72 18.66 28.34
C ASP A 118 15.57 17.55 27.29
N VAL A 119 14.36 17.39 26.75
CA VAL A 119 14.11 16.59 25.55
C VAL A 119 14.40 17.50 24.35
N PRO A 120 15.44 17.22 23.54
CA PRO A 120 15.70 18.02 22.35
C PRO A 120 14.53 17.89 21.35
N GLY A 121 14.20 19.02 20.72
CA GLY A 121 13.09 19.19 19.79
C GLY A 121 13.21 18.32 18.53
N ALA A 122 12.05 18.00 17.95
CA ALA A 122 11.87 17.05 16.87
C ALA A 122 12.30 17.54 15.46
N GLU A 123 13.28 18.45 15.35
CA GLU A 123 13.64 19.10 14.08
C GLU A 123 14.87 18.48 13.39
N ASP A 124 15.64 17.59 14.04
CA ASP A 124 16.85 16.97 13.44
C ASP A 124 16.74 15.44 13.33
N ARG A 125 15.77 14.94 12.56
CA ARG A 125 15.73 13.51 12.20
C ARG A 125 16.15 13.34 10.72
N PRO A 126 17.34 12.79 10.42
CA PRO A 126 17.66 12.42 9.04
C PRO A 126 16.67 11.36 8.55
N PRO A 127 16.34 11.31 7.24
CA PRO A 127 15.35 10.37 6.73
C PRO A 127 15.85 8.93 6.96
N ALA A 128 15.29 8.28 7.97
CA ALA A 128 15.63 6.90 8.28
C ALA A 128 15.07 6.00 7.19
N LEU A 129 15.97 5.27 6.51
CA LEU A 129 15.66 4.11 5.70
C LEU A 129 14.69 3.20 6.47
N LEU A 130 13.58 2.84 5.85
CA LEU A 130 12.59 1.95 6.44
C LEU A 130 13.27 0.61 6.77
N PRO A 131 13.21 0.12 8.03
CA PRO A 131 13.75 -1.18 8.36
C PRO A 131 12.89 -2.27 7.69
N VAL A 132 13.54 -3.12 6.89
CA VAL A 132 12.97 -4.37 6.36
C VAL A 132 12.41 -5.20 7.50
N ALA A 133 11.19 -5.70 7.32
CA ALA A 133 10.46 -6.48 8.32
C ALA A 133 11.29 -7.68 8.82
N GLY A 134 11.74 -7.61 10.07
CA GLY A 134 12.28 -8.75 10.82
C GLY A 134 11.15 -9.68 11.28
N GLN A 135 11.37 -10.99 11.15
CA GLN A 135 10.43 -12.08 11.45
C GLN A 135 9.87 -12.05 12.89
N PRO A 136 8.67 -12.63 13.12
CA PRO A 136 7.98 -12.51 14.40
C PRO A 136 8.60 -13.43 15.46
N HIS A 137 9.28 -12.85 16.45
CA HIS A 137 9.62 -13.58 17.67
C HIS A 137 8.45 -13.52 18.67
N HIS A 138 8.04 -14.70 19.14
CA HIS A 138 6.96 -14.92 20.10
C HIS A 138 7.15 -14.08 21.38
N ARG A 139 6.18 -13.22 21.69
CA ARG A 139 6.15 -12.44 22.93
C ARG A 139 5.62 -13.30 24.08
N CYS A 140 6.52 -13.73 24.97
CA CYS A 140 6.14 -14.27 26.28
C CYS A 140 5.54 -13.16 27.15
N ARG A 141 4.28 -13.33 27.59
CA ARG A 141 3.61 -12.46 28.57
C ARG A 141 4.24 -12.67 29.95
N MET A 142 4.90 -11.66 30.51
CA MET A 142 5.22 -11.61 31.94
C MET A 142 4.12 -10.83 32.66
N GLY A 143 3.49 -11.47 33.67
CA GLY A 143 2.48 -10.87 34.53
C GLY A 143 3.04 -9.84 35.52
N PRO A 144 2.17 -9.11 36.25
CA PRO A 144 2.58 -8.01 37.11
C PRO A 144 3.29 -8.52 38.37
N GLY A 145 4.56 -8.11 38.56
CA GLY A 145 5.33 -8.34 39.78
C GLY A 145 5.03 -7.28 40.86
N PRO A 146 5.31 -7.59 42.15
CA PRO A 146 4.96 -6.73 43.27
C PRO A 146 5.83 -5.45 43.36
N PRO A 147 5.32 -4.38 44.01
CA PRO A 147 6.04 -3.12 44.11
C PRO A 147 7.28 -3.24 44.99
N ALA A 148 8.42 -2.79 44.46
CA ALA A 148 9.69 -2.73 45.19
C ALA A 148 9.61 -1.71 46.33
N GLN A 149 10.05 -2.12 47.52
CA GLN A 149 10.19 -1.27 48.72
C GLN A 149 11.35 -0.30 48.52
N CYS A 150 11.10 1.00 48.74
CA CYS A 150 12.12 2.04 48.76
C CYS A 150 12.97 1.90 50.03
N PRO A 151 14.32 1.82 49.95
CA PRO A 151 15.14 1.91 51.14
C PRO A 151 15.29 3.37 51.60
N ASP A 152 14.85 3.62 52.83
CA ASP A 152 15.12 4.81 53.62
C ASP A 152 16.63 5.09 53.73
N ARG A 153 17.07 6.27 53.27
CA ARG A 153 18.20 7.00 53.89
C ARG A 153 18.34 8.42 53.34
N CYS A 154 17.73 9.38 54.01
CA CYS A 154 18.27 10.73 54.12
C CYS A 154 18.08 11.21 55.56
N SER A 155 19.18 11.41 56.28
CA SER A 155 19.23 12.24 57.48
C SER A 155 20.66 12.74 57.66
N PRO A 156 20.83 13.86 58.37
CA PRO A 156 20.08 15.11 58.31
C PRO A 156 20.82 16.21 57.53
#